data_AF-W8NTV0-F1
#
_entry.id   AF-W8NTV0-F1
#
_cell.length_a   1.000
_cell.length_b   1.000
_cell.length_c   1.000
_cell.angle_alpha   90.00
_cell.angle_beta   90.00
_cell.angle_gamma   90.00
#
_symmetry.space_group_name_H-M   'P 1'
#
loop_
_entity.id
_entity.type
_entity.pdbx_description
1 polymer ?
#
loop_
_entity_poly.entity_id
_entity_poly.type
_entity_poly.pdbx_seq_one_letter_code
_entity_poly.pdbx_strand_id
1 'polypeptide(L)' 'MLVRIVYYMNNTLPKEKIVVTNDIKKAERIAREEMVKLRARGYELEWVA' A
#
# COMPACT_ATOMS: atom_id res chain seq x y z
N MET A 1 -6.46 -14.20 -1.48
CA MET A 1 -6.94 -12.90 -1.98
C MET A 1 -5.76 -11.96 -2.12
N LEU A 2 -5.86 -10.99 -3.02
CA LEU A 2 -4.81 -10.02 -3.29
C LEU A 2 -5.28 -8.64 -2.82
N VAL A 3 -4.37 -7.89 -2.21
CA VAL A 3 -4.58 -6.47 -1.89
C VAL A 3 -3.53 -5.68 -2.64
N ARG A 4 -3.96 -4.70 -3.44
CA ARG A 4 -3.11 -3.69 -4.02
C ARG A 4 -2.98 -2.53 -3.05
N ILE A 5 -1.76 -2.10 -2.79
CA ILE A 5 -1.45 -0.89 -2.03
C ILE A 5 -0.86 0.14 -2.98
N VAL A 6 -1.45 1.32 -3.02
CA VAL A 6 -0.99 2.44 -3.85
C VAL A 6 -0.43 3.51 -2.92
N TYR A 7 0.83 3.91 -3.12
CA TYR A 7 1.51 4.95 -2.33
C TYR A 7 1.60 6.25 -3.12
N TYR A 8 1.02 7.31 -2.57
CA TYR A 8 1.06 8.63 -3.17
C TYR A 8 2.32 9.38 -2.75
N MET A 9 3.14 9.76 -3.73
CA MET A 9 4.42 10.44 -3.53
C MET A 9 4.27 11.92 -3.87
N ASN A 10 5.09 12.79 -3.28
CA ASN A 10 4.97 14.24 -3.48
C ASN A 10 5.24 14.69 -4.92
N ASN A 11 6.33 14.19 -5.51
CA ASN A 11 6.87 14.71 -6.77
C ASN A 11 7.17 13.59 -7.77
N THR A 12 6.58 12.41 -7.59
CA THR A 12 6.79 11.27 -8.49
C THR A 12 5.48 10.52 -8.71
N LEU A 13 5.46 9.66 -9.71
CA LEU A 13 4.36 8.73 -9.93
C LEU A 13 4.09 7.90 -8.65
N PRO A 14 2.83 7.54 -8.40
CA PRO A 14 2.48 6.62 -7.33
C PRO A 14 3.24 5.30 -7.48
N LYS A 15 3.56 4.69 -6.34
CA LYS A 15 4.16 3.35 -6.32
C LYS A 15 3.10 2.34 -5.93
N GLU A 16 3.09 1.20 -6.60
CA GLU A 16 2.14 0.13 -6.32
C GLU A 16 2.86 -1.09 -5.74
N LYS A 17 2.18 -1.79 -4.83
CA LYS A 17 2.64 -3.06 -4.25
C LYS A 17 1.46 -4.00 -4.11
N ILE A 18 1.59 -5.22 -4.63
CA ILE A 18 0.60 -6.27 -4.43
C ILE A 18 1.02 -7.14 -3.25
N VAL A 19 0.08 -7.37 -2.33
CA VAL A 19 0.27 -8.20 -1.15
C VAL A 19 -0.75 -9.33 -1.18
N VAL A 20 -0.27 -10.57 -1.04
CA VAL A 20 -1.13 -11.74 -0.87
C VAL A 20 -1.55 -11.81 0.59
N THR A 21 -2.83 -11.51 0.86
CA THR A 21 -3.41 -11.58 2.20
C THR A 21 -4.93 -11.67 2.09
N ASN A 22 -5.55 -12.32 3.06
CA ASN A 22 -7.00 -12.32 3.28
C ASN A 22 -7.40 -11.46 4.48
N ASP A 23 -6.43 -10.84 5.15
CA ASP A 23 -6.61 -9.94 6.28
C ASP A 23 -6.21 -8.51 5.88
N ILE A 24 -7.19 -7.59 5.92
CA ILE A 24 -6.97 -6.18 5.62
C ILE A 24 -6.07 -5.49 6.65
N LYS A 25 -6.13 -5.89 7.94
CA LYS A 25 -5.31 -5.30 8.99
C LYS A 25 -3.83 -5.60 8.78
N LYS A 26 -3.53 -6.82 8.30
CA LYS A 26 -2.19 -7.19 7.87
C LYS A 26 -1.72 -6.33 6.69
N ALA A 27 -2.59 -6.09 5.72
CA ALA A 27 -2.28 -5.22 4.58
C ALA A 27 -2.02 -3.77 5.03
N GLU A 28 -2.84 -3.22 5.94
CA GLU A 28 -2.65 -1.88 6.50
C GLU A 28 -1.33 -1.74 7.25
N ARG A 29 -0.95 -2.74 8.04
CA ARG A 29 0.33 -2.72 8.75
C ARG A 29 1.51 -2.64 7.77
N ILE A 30 1.48 -3.46 6.72
CA ILE A 30 2.49 -3.43 5.64
C ILE A 30 2.47 -2.06 4.94
N ALA A 31 1.28 -1.51 4.69
CA ALA A 31 1.12 -0.20 4.07
C ALA A 31 1.80 0.89 4.91
N ARG A 32 1.53 0.94 6.23
CA ARG A 32 2.13 1.91 7.15
C ARG A 32 3.65 1.79 7.23
N GLU A 33 4.17 0.58 7.40
CA GLU A 33 5.61 0.34 7.49
C GLU A 33 6.34 0.81 6.22
N GLU A 34 5.76 0.55 5.05
CA GLU A 34 6.38 0.93 3.77
C GLU A 34 6.20 2.41 3.45
N MET A 35 5.07 3.02 3.83
CA MET A 35 4.80 4.46 3.66
C MET A 35 5.92 5.29 4.30
N VAL A 36 6.35 4.91 5.50
CA VAL A 36 7.46 5.58 6.22
C VAL A 36 8.78 5.43 5.45
N LYS A 37 9.10 4.22 4.97
CA LYS A 37 10.33 3.98 4.19
C LYS A 37 10.36 4.76 2.90
N LEU A 38 9.22 4.84 2.21
CA LEU A 38 9.08 5.54 0.94
C LEU A 38 8.97 7.05 1.13
N ARG A 39 8.74 7.54 2.35
CA ARG A 39 8.33 8.94 2.62
C ARG A 39 7.11 9.34 1.77
N ALA A 40 6.18 8.40 1.60
CA ALA A 40 4.94 8.63 0.89
C ALA A 40 4.03 9.54 1.73
N ARG A 41 3.21 10.34 1.05
CA ARG A 41 2.24 11.25 1.69
C ARG A 41 1.02 10.52 2.23
N GLY A 42 0.69 9.39 1.63
CA GLY A 42 -0.41 8.53 2.02
C GLY A 42 -0.42 7.24 1.21
N TYR A 43 -1.36 6.36 1.54
CA TYR A 43 -1.60 5.14 0.79
C TYR A 43 -3.09 4.83 0.70
N GLU A 44 -3.45 4.04 -0.31
CA GLU A 44 -4.76 3.42 -0.46
C GLU A 44 -4.61 1.90 -0.55
N LEU A 45 -5.61 1.16 -0.04
CA LEU A 45 -5.70 -0.29 -0.17
C LEU A 45 -6.93 -0.66 -0.98
N GLU A 46 -6.74 -1.58 -1.92
CA GLU A 46 -7.78 -2.06 -2.82
C GLU A 46 -7.74 -3.59 -2.87
N TRP A 47 -8.88 -4.23 -2.68
CA TRP A 47 -9.00 -5.68 -2.92
C TRP A 47 -8.99 -5.94 -4.41
N VAL A 48 -8.07 -6.79 -4.86
CA VAL A 48 -8.02 -7.25 -6.23
C VAL A 48 -8.76 -8.59 -6.30
N ALA A 49 -9.94 -8.55 -6.93
CA ALA A 49 -10.81 -9.70 -7.18
C ALA A 49 -10.51 -10.33 -8.54
#